data_AF-A0A8I1PXS5-F1
#
_entry.id   AF-A0A8I1PXS5-F1
#
_cell.length_a   1.000
_cell.length_b   1.000
_cell.length_c   1.000
_cell.angle_alpha   90.00
_cell.angle_beta   90.00
_cell.angle_gamma   90.00
#
_symmetry.space_group_name_H-M   'P 1'
#
loop_
_entity.id
_entity.type
_entity.pdbx_description
1 polymer ?
#
loop_
_entity_poly.entity_id
_entity_poly.type
_entity_poly.pdbx_seq_one_letter_code
_entity_poly.pdbx_strand_id
1 'polypeptide(L)'
;MSDSRDFDYPLILCEDFDGILAREGPEASIEQFIDTTLRRGRLLLQAAGGAGKTRTLEKMAAAAIRANHRVSSVEVQKIARDALEADGVDALLRAAEPQLTYEELAGGDSLLLLVDGLSEASSDTAELVLRAVDEWAAMGPSTGTVVADRLTRRTVNPRRWQLATLGPVPRHVISRIVGRDVNDSETGLLESPVNLDIVANLPGEFLSSRSQAIERLTQRQNLSEVDWEGLENLALRVYRERGRRSIPIAWIHAAIGEQATATLGSAGMMTSLGADEITFRHHLVHDYLAAKAASRDSSGWGHELFDVLTLKSSSYDVLVMLLELVNQDQRDVLIRRVYDWNLYAASYLLSRDRSTHGSTDLTTESEILALLGERRFDHFLATRRQVDDALALHGGPLATSYQQASSVEEVVKLAQSTLPEDASYRAWLVVFACNVSPSPSWLVEQMQEIDGVDGWTAANVVRRLGVDSQGRLSIQALLDADSAVVRWRAVHALGVAGSPVLSDLFRALEEDESPSVRFGALRSLADQAYLAESVEMRLRIFRNLASHTGQILADPNLARELARVLHVDNAPDGWIDGVSIAIESILAVESDPRELEKWRRVGSSVRAGNLEMV
;
A
#
# COMPACT_ATOMS: atom_id res chain seq x y z
N MET A 1 -9.85 -5.65 -32.35
CA MET A 1 -10.11 -6.48 -31.15
C MET A 1 -9.38 -7.81 -31.37
N SER A 2 -8.23 -8.03 -30.73
CA SER A 2 -7.65 -9.39 -30.71
C SER A 2 -8.55 -10.25 -29.83
N ASP A 3 -8.90 -11.47 -30.26
CA ASP A 3 -9.60 -12.46 -29.44
C ASP A 3 -8.91 -12.56 -28.08
N SER A 4 -9.55 -12.07 -27.01
CA SER A 4 -8.97 -12.14 -25.67
C SER A 4 -9.08 -13.57 -25.18
N ARG A 5 -7.95 -14.23 -24.94
CA ARG A 5 -7.89 -15.67 -24.58
C ARG A 5 -8.40 -15.90 -23.18
N ASP A 6 -9.45 -16.70 -22.95
CA ASP A 6 -9.91 -16.94 -21.58
C ASP A 6 -8.84 -17.68 -20.77
N PHE A 7 -8.50 -17.13 -19.60
CA PHE A 7 -7.49 -17.67 -18.69
C PHE A 7 -8.09 -18.53 -17.56
N ASP A 8 -9.42 -18.65 -17.45
CA ASP A 8 -10.11 -19.51 -16.46
C ASP A 8 -9.43 -19.55 -15.08
N TYR A 9 -9.54 -18.47 -14.30
CA TYR A 9 -9.09 -18.40 -12.90
C TYR A 9 -10.29 -18.35 -11.94
N PRO A 10 -10.15 -18.89 -10.71
CA PRO A 10 -11.27 -18.95 -9.77
C PRO A 10 -11.60 -17.55 -9.22
N LEU A 11 -12.89 -17.29 -9.07
CA LEU A 11 -13.41 -16.10 -8.39
C LEU A 11 -13.81 -16.52 -6.98
N ILE A 12 -13.27 -15.86 -5.96
CA ILE A 12 -13.38 -16.32 -4.57
C ILE A 12 -14.16 -15.25 -3.79
N LEU A 13 -15.26 -15.66 -3.14
CA LEU A 13 -16.01 -14.80 -2.23
C LEU A 13 -15.43 -14.92 -0.83
N CYS A 14 -15.04 -13.80 -0.23
CA CYS A 14 -14.38 -13.77 1.07
C CYS A 14 -15.32 -13.20 2.15
N GLU A 15 -15.19 -13.67 3.39
CA GLU A 15 -15.98 -13.16 4.52
C GLU A 15 -15.42 -11.84 5.05
N ASP A 16 -14.09 -11.73 5.10
CA ASP A 16 -13.34 -10.59 5.57
C ASP A 16 -12.07 -10.35 4.71
N PHE A 17 -11.26 -9.37 5.11
CA PHE A 17 -10.02 -9.04 4.43
C PHE A 17 -8.92 -10.10 4.65
N ASP A 18 -8.96 -10.86 5.74
CA ASP A 18 -8.04 -11.96 5.97
C ASP A 18 -8.26 -13.07 4.92
N GLY A 19 -9.52 -13.39 4.63
CA GLY A 19 -9.90 -14.25 3.51
C GLY A 19 -9.44 -13.72 2.15
N ILE A 20 -9.46 -12.40 1.90
CA ILE A 20 -8.91 -11.81 0.67
C ILE A 20 -7.40 -12.09 0.58
N LEU A 21 -6.65 -11.80 1.64
CA LEU A 21 -5.19 -11.92 1.65
C LEU A 21 -4.74 -13.38 1.53
N ALA A 22 -5.43 -14.28 2.24
CA ALA A 22 -5.19 -15.73 2.18
C ALA A 22 -5.75 -16.37 0.90
N ARG A 23 -6.60 -15.66 0.15
CA ARG A 23 -7.41 -16.18 -0.97
C ARG A 23 -8.27 -17.37 -0.54
N GLU A 24 -8.87 -17.27 0.63
CA GLU A 24 -9.73 -18.28 1.22
C GLU A 24 -11.21 -17.86 1.12
N GLY A 25 -12.04 -18.84 0.75
CA GLY A 25 -13.47 -18.65 0.58
C GLY A 25 -14.06 -19.59 -0.48
N PRO A 26 -15.38 -19.66 -0.60
CA PRO A 26 -16.02 -20.42 -1.67
C PRO A 26 -15.69 -19.82 -3.04
N GLU A 27 -15.28 -20.69 -3.98
CA GLU A 27 -15.24 -20.35 -5.39
C GLU A 27 -16.67 -20.12 -5.92
N ALA A 28 -16.81 -19.17 -6.83
CA ALA A 28 -18.07 -18.84 -7.44
C ALA A 28 -17.94 -18.56 -8.94
N SER A 29 -19.01 -18.79 -9.69
CA SER A 29 -19.12 -18.42 -11.10
C SER A 29 -19.34 -16.91 -11.26
N ILE A 30 -19.18 -16.41 -12.49
CA ILE A 30 -19.49 -15.01 -12.84
C ILE A 30 -20.95 -14.68 -12.49
N GLU A 31 -21.88 -15.59 -12.78
CA GLU A 31 -23.31 -15.44 -12.47
C GLU A 31 -23.54 -15.34 -10.95
N GLN A 32 -22.89 -16.21 -10.18
CA GLN A 32 -22.98 -16.16 -8.70
C GLN A 32 -22.37 -14.88 -8.13
N PHE A 33 -21.33 -14.33 -8.75
CA PHE A 33 -20.75 -13.02 -8.41
C PHE A 33 -21.74 -11.88 -8.67
N ILE A 34 -22.42 -11.88 -9.82
CA ILE A 34 -23.44 -10.89 -10.18
C ILE A 34 -24.61 -10.97 -9.20
N ASP A 35 -25.17 -12.17 -8.97
CA ASP A 35 -26.28 -12.39 -8.04
C ASP A 35 -25.93 -11.93 -6.62
N THR A 36 -24.72 -12.23 -6.16
CA THR A 36 -24.26 -11.80 -4.85
C THR A 36 -24.10 -10.29 -4.77
N THR A 37 -23.55 -9.67 -5.82
CA THR A 37 -23.42 -8.21 -5.92
C THR A 37 -24.78 -7.53 -5.87
N LEU A 38 -25.77 -7.99 -6.66
CA LEU A 38 -27.12 -7.44 -6.68
C LEU A 38 -27.83 -7.61 -5.33
N ARG A 39 -27.71 -8.79 -4.69
CA ARG A 39 -28.33 -9.03 -3.37
C ARG A 39 -27.72 -8.20 -2.25
N ARG A 40 -26.39 -7.98 -2.28
CA ARG A 40 -25.67 -7.21 -1.25
C ARG A 40 -25.64 -5.71 -1.55
N GLY A 41 -25.94 -5.32 -2.78
CA GLY A 41 -25.84 -3.96 -3.31
C GLY A 41 -24.42 -3.55 -3.69
N ARG A 42 -23.39 -4.10 -3.05
CA ARG A 42 -21.99 -3.70 -3.24
C ARG A 42 -21.00 -4.83 -2.96
N LEU A 43 -20.03 -4.97 -3.86
CA LEU A 43 -18.95 -5.94 -3.81
C LEU A 43 -17.61 -5.24 -4.07
N LEU A 44 -16.61 -5.51 -3.23
CA LEU A 44 -15.24 -5.05 -3.39
C LEU A 44 -14.38 -6.22 -3.89
N LEU A 45 -13.92 -6.13 -5.15
CA LEU A 45 -13.06 -7.11 -5.80
C LEU A 45 -11.59 -6.66 -5.68
N GLN A 46 -10.82 -7.32 -4.84
CA GLN A 46 -9.41 -6.98 -4.63
C GLN A 46 -8.49 -8.07 -5.17
N ALA A 47 -7.51 -7.68 -5.96
CA ALA A 47 -6.49 -8.60 -6.46
C ALA A 47 -5.20 -7.85 -6.82
N ALA A 48 -4.11 -8.59 -6.98
CA ALA A 48 -2.81 -8.03 -7.39
C ALA A 48 -2.88 -7.29 -8.75
N GLY A 49 -1.86 -6.48 -9.05
CA GLY A 49 -1.69 -5.88 -10.37
C GLY A 49 -1.54 -6.98 -11.44
N GLY A 50 -2.29 -6.89 -12.54
CA GLY A 50 -2.27 -7.91 -13.60
C GLY A 50 -3.12 -9.16 -13.36
N ALA A 51 -3.78 -9.28 -12.21
CA ALA A 51 -4.60 -10.45 -11.84
C ALA A 51 -5.89 -10.64 -12.66
N GLY A 52 -6.21 -9.74 -13.60
CA GLY A 52 -7.41 -9.87 -14.46
C GLY A 52 -8.68 -9.18 -13.94
N LYS A 53 -8.57 -8.19 -13.05
CA LYS A 53 -9.73 -7.44 -12.51
C LYS A 53 -10.61 -6.81 -13.58
N THR A 54 -10.06 -5.93 -14.42
CA THR A 54 -10.75 -5.30 -15.55
C THR A 54 -11.45 -6.33 -16.42
N ARG A 55 -10.77 -7.44 -16.71
CA ARG A 55 -11.32 -8.53 -17.51
C ARG A 55 -12.47 -9.28 -16.81
N THR A 56 -12.38 -9.44 -15.50
CA THR A 56 -13.48 -10.00 -14.71
C THR A 56 -14.70 -9.09 -14.78
N LEU A 57 -14.51 -7.77 -14.69
CA LEU A 57 -15.59 -6.79 -14.87
C LEU A 57 -16.21 -6.88 -16.27
N GLU A 58 -15.39 -6.98 -17.34
CA GLU A 58 -15.88 -7.19 -18.72
C GLU A 58 -16.71 -8.48 -18.86
N LYS A 59 -16.27 -9.58 -18.24
CA LYS A 59 -17.03 -10.85 -18.21
C LYS A 59 -18.34 -10.69 -17.46
N MET A 60 -18.33 -10.01 -16.32
CA MET A 60 -19.54 -9.71 -15.54
C MET A 60 -20.51 -8.84 -16.35
N ALA A 61 -20.02 -7.81 -17.06
CA ALA A 61 -20.84 -6.99 -17.94
C ALA A 61 -21.54 -7.86 -19.01
N ALA A 62 -20.77 -8.69 -19.71
CA ALA A 62 -21.31 -9.56 -20.76
C ALA A 62 -22.33 -10.59 -20.22
N ALA A 63 -22.08 -11.17 -19.04
CA ALA A 63 -23.00 -12.10 -18.40
C ALA A 63 -24.27 -11.41 -17.88
N ALA A 64 -24.14 -10.22 -17.28
CA ALA A 64 -25.25 -9.43 -16.79
C ALA A 64 -26.19 -9.00 -17.94
N ILE A 65 -25.64 -8.58 -19.08
CA ILE A 65 -26.45 -8.26 -20.28
C ILE A 65 -27.22 -9.50 -20.77
N ARG A 66 -26.58 -10.68 -20.79
CA ARG A 66 -27.27 -11.94 -21.16
C ARG A 66 -28.39 -12.30 -20.18
N ALA A 67 -28.22 -11.96 -18.90
CA ALA A 67 -29.24 -12.11 -17.86
C ALA A 67 -30.28 -10.97 -17.84
N ASN A 68 -30.27 -10.10 -18.85
CA ASN A 68 -31.19 -8.96 -18.99
C ASN A 68 -31.07 -7.92 -17.85
N HIS A 69 -29.86 -7.76 -17.30
CA HIS A 69 -29.52 -6.66 -16.41
C HIS A 69 -28.95 -5.50 -17.21
N ARG A 70 -29.21 -4.28 -16.75
CA ARG A 70 -28.55 -3.09 -17.27
C ARG A 70 -27.12 -3.04 -16.72
N VAL A 71 -26.18 -2.54 -17.52
CA VAL A 71 -24.77 -2.43 -17.11
C VAL A 71 -24.27 -1.04 -17.43
N SER A 72 -23.50 -0.47 -16.50
CA SER A 72 -22.70 0.73 -16.73
C SER A 72 -21.33 0.58 -16.08
N SER A 73 -20.32 1.24 -16.63
CA SER A 73 -18.94 1.19 -16.13
C SER A 73 -18.40 2.57 -15.82
N VAL A 74 -17.56 2.67 -14.80
CA VAL A 74 -16.85 3.89 -14.42
C VAL A 74 -15.36 3.58 -14.32
N GLU A 75 -14.54 4.35 -14.99
CA GLU A 75 -13.09 4.37 -14.75
C GLU A 75 -12.78 5.47 -13.72
N VAL A 76 -12.25 5.09 -12.55
CA VAL A 76 -12.04 6.05 -11.45
C VAL A 76 -11.10 7.19 -11.85
N GLN A 77 -10.14 6.94 -12.75
CA GLN A 77 -9.24 8.00 -13.25
C GLN A 77 -9.95 9.13 -13.99
N LYS A 78 -11.14 8.88 -14.55
CA LYS A 78 -11.93 9.89 -15.26
C LYS A 78 -12.69 10.82 -14.30
N ILE A 79 -12.73 10.50 -13.00
CA ILE A 79 -13.46 11.28 -12.02
C ILE A 79 -12.50 12.26 -11.32
N ALA A 80 -12.77 13.55 -11.47
CA ALA A 80 -12.06 14.57 -10.72
C ALA A 80 -12.35 14.41 -9.22
N ARG A 81 -11.30 14.46 -8.39
CA ARG A 81 -11.43 14.41 -6.92
C ARG A 81 -12.40 15.47 -6.41
N ASP A 82 -12.25 16.72 -6.85
CA ASP A 82 -13.08 17.83 -6.41
C ASP A 82 -14.56 17.63 -6.78
N ALA A 83 -14.86 16.87 -7.84
CA ALA A 83 -16.23 16.51 -8.20
C ALA A 83 -16.79 15.42 -7.27
N LEU A 84 -16.01 14.39 -6.94
CA LEU A 84 -16.39 13.39 -5.92
C LEU A 84 -16.52 14.00 -4.54
N GLU A 85 -15.71 15.01 -4.25
CA GLU A 85 -15.94 15.89 -3.14
C GLU A 85 -17.27 16.58 -3.40
N ALA A 86 -17.38 17.70 -4.11
CA ALA A 86 -18.62 18.48 -4.26
C ALA A 86 -19.93 17.67 -4.37
N ASP A 87 -19.99 16.67 -5.25
CA ASP A 87 -21.25 16.06 -5.71
C ASP A 87 -21.43 14.58 -5.35
N GLY A 88 -20.41 13.91 -4.77
CA GLY A 88 -20.51 12.54 -4.29
C GLY A 88 -21.03 11.55 -5.33
N VAL A 89 -22.22 10.97 -5.08
CA VAL A 89 -22.87 10.00 -5.98
C VAL A 89 -23.10 10.58 -7.37
N ASP A 90 -23.47 11.85 -7.51
CA ASP A 90 -23.74 12.46 -8.82
C ASP A 90 -22.49 12.50 -9.70
N ALA A 91 -21.31 12.71 -9.11
CA ALA A 91 -20.05 12.64 -9.83
C ALA A 91 -19.78 11.22 -10.35
N LEU A 92 -20.08 10.20 -9.55
CA LEU A 92 -19.97 8.80 -9.95
C LEU A 92 -20.91 8.48 -11.11
N LEU A 93 -22.18 8.91 -11.04
CA LEU A 93 -23.18 8.65 -12.09
C LEU A 93 -22.88 9.37 -13.40
N ARG A 94 -22.34 10.60 -13.34
CA ARG A 94 -21.91 11.36 -14.53
C ARG A 94 -20.70 10.75 -15.22
N ALA A 95 -19.81 10.09 -14.46
CA ALA A 95 -18.65 9.41 -14.99
C ALA A 95 -18.96 8.00 -15.54
N ALA A 96 -20.19 7.53 -15.35
CA ALA A 96 -20.61 6.21 -15.79
C ALA A 96 -20.84 6.18 -17.31
N GLU A 97 -20.56 5.03 -17.93
CA GLU A 97 -20.71 4.80 -19.36
C GLU A 97 -21.49 3.48 -19.57
N PRO A 98 -22.73 3.51 -20.10
CA PRO A 98 -23.53 4.71 -20.38
C PRO A 98 -23.86 5.51 -19.11
N GLN A 99 -24.03 6.83 -19.27
CA GLN A 99 -24.32 7.74 -18.16
C GLN A 99 -25.60 7.35 -17.44
N LEU A 100 -25.56 7.38 -16.11
CA LEU A 100 -26.69 6.98 -15.26
C LEU A 100 -27.44 8.20 -14.71
N THR A 101 -28.74 8.03 -14.44
CA THR A 101 -29.57 9.03 -13.74
C THR A 101 -30.35 8.39 -12.57
N TYR A 102 -30.89 9.21 -11.66
CA TYR A 102 -31.75 8.69 -10.59
C TYR A 102 -33.06 8.09 -11.09
N GLU A 103 -33.60 8.55 -12.21
CA GLU A 103 -34.84 8.03 -12.79
C GLU A 103 -34.69 6.57 -13.22
N GLU A 104 -33.49 6.21 -13.66
CA GLU A 104 -33.12 4.86 -14.04
C GLU A 104 -33.08 3.87 -12.87
N LEU A 105 -33.06 4.34 -11.62
CA LEU A 105 -33.26 3.52 -10.42
C LEU A 105 -34.72 3.13 -10.20
N ALA A 106 -35.66 4.00 -10.59
CA ALA A 106 -37.08 3.81 -10.34
C ALA A 106 -37.72 2.78 -11.29
N GLY A 107 -37.01 2.41 -12.37
CA GLY A 107 -37.51 1.53 -13.43
C GLY A 107 -37.71 0.06 -13.04
N GLY A 108 -37.29 -0.36 -11.84
CA GLY A 108 -37.44 -1.75 -11.34
C GLY A 108 -36.49 -2.77 -11.97
N ASP A 109 -35.84 -2.44 -13.09
CA ASP A 109 -34.78 -3.26 -13.68
C ASP A 109 -33.56 -3.34 -12.77
N SER A 110 -32.91 -4.50 -12.76
CA SER A 110 -31.64 -4.65 -12.04
C SER A 110 -30.49 -4.01 -12.84
N LEU A 111 -29.67 -3.22 -12.14
CA LEU A 111 -28.54 -2.49 -12.72
C LEU A 111 -27.23 -2.89 -12.04
N LEU A 112 -26.24 -3.25 -12.85
CA LEU A 112 -24.88 -3.55 -12.41
C LEU A 112 -23.94 -2.40 -12.80
N LEU A 113 -23.40 -1.71 -11.80
CA LEU A 113 -22.38 -0.67 -11.97
C LEU A 113 -20.99 -1.28 -11.72
N LEU A 114 -20.07 -1.10 -12.67
CA LEU A 114 -18.71 -1.64 -12.60
C LEU A 114 -17.71 -0.49 -12.47
N VAL A 115 -17.07 -0.37 -11.31
CA VAL A 115 -16.11 0.69 -11.02
C VAL A 115 -14.70 0.10 -11.07
N ASP A 116 -13.91 0.49 -12.08
CA ASP A 116 -12.54 0.01 -12.27
C ASP A 116 -11.49 1.06 -11.92
N GLY A 117 -10.31 0.60 -11.53
CA GLY A 117 -9.15 1.47 -11.30
C GLY A 117 -9.15 2.20 -9.95
N LEU A 118 -9.82 1.69 -8.90
CA LEU A 118 -9.79 2.33 -7.58
C LEU A 118 -8.35 2.51 -7.05
N SER A 119 -7.47 1.55 -7.36
CA SER A 119 -6.05 1.57 -6.98
C SER A 119 -5.20 2.58 -7.74
N GLU A 120 -5.76 3.23 -8.77
CA GLU A 120 -5.07 4.23 -9.58
C GLU A 120 -5.37 5.65 -9.08
N ALA A 121 -6.35 5.77 -8.18
CA ALA A 121 -6.65 6.99 -7.45
C ALA A 121 -5.82 7.11 -6.16
N SER A 122 -5.70 8.35 -5.68
CA SER A 122 -5.17 8.61 -4.33
C SER A 122 -6.01 7.91 -3.26
N SER A 123 -5.43 7.64 -2.08
CA SER A 123 -6.17 7.01 -0.98
C SER A 123 -7.43 7.80 -0.59
N ASP A 124 -7.35 9.12 -0.60
CA ASP A 124 -8.47 9.98 -0.22
C ASP A 124 -9.59 9.92 -1.27
N THR A 125 -9.22 9.97 -2.56
CA THR A 125 -10.16 9.77 -3.68
C THR A 125 -10.81 8.39 -3.64
N ALA A 126 -10.04 7.33 -3.33
CA ALA A 126 -10.58 5.98 -3.22
C ALA A 126 -11.63 5.86 -2.11
N GLU A 127 -11.39 6.47 -0.95
CA GLU A 127 -12.36 6.51 0.16
C GLU A 127 -13.64 7.30 -0.21
N LEU A 128 -13.52 8.37 -1.00
CA LEU A 128 -14.67 9.11 -1.53
C LEU A 128 -15.51 8.25 -2.50
N VAL A 129 -14.86 7.51 -3.41
CA VAL A 129 -15.55 6.58 -4.32
C VAL A 129 -16.27 5.49 -3.53
N LEU A 130 -15.61 4.86 -2.55
CA LEU A 130 -16.24 3.81 -1.73
C LEU A 130 -17.45 4.36 -0.95
N ARG A 131 -17.37 5.59 -0.45
CA ARG A 131 -18.51 6.26 0.21
C ARG A 131 -19.66 6.51 -0.77
N ALA A 132 -19.38 7.06 -1.94
CA ALA A 132 -20.39 7.29 -2.97
C ALA A 132 -21.06 5.97 -3.40
N VAL A 133 -20.30 4.88 -3.50
CA VAL A 133 -20.87 3.54 -3.77
C VAL A 133 -21.75 3.04 -2.61
N ASP A 134 -21.34 3.26 -1.37
CA ASP A 134 -22.12 2.86 -0.19
C ASP A 134 -23.45 3.63 -0.10
N GLU A 135 -23.44 4.93 -0.40
CA GLU A 135 -24.61 5.80 -0.53
C GLU A 135 -25.50 5.38 -1.70
N TRP A 136 -24.92 5.14 -2.87
CA TRP A 136 -25.60 4.65 -4.07
C TRP A 136 -26.36 3.34 -3.81
N ALA A 137 -25.70 2.37 -3.21
CA ALA A 137 -26.30 1.09 -2.87
C ALA A 137 -27.37 1.18 -1.77
N ALA A 138 -27.44 2.28 -1.02
CA ALA A 138 -28.54 2.54 -0.08
C ALA A 138 -29.78 3.13 -0.77
N MET A 139 -29.61 3.82 -1.90
CA MET A 139 -30.70 4.45 -2.64
C MET A 139 -31.46 3.49 -3.58
N GLY A 140 -30.81 2.43 -4.05
CA GLY A 140 -31.37 1.49 -5.04
C GLY A 140 -31.30 0.03 -4.61
N PRO A 141 -32.38 -0.60 -4.14
CA PRO A 141 -32.35 -2.02 -3.74
C PRO A 141 -32.18 -2.98 -4.93
N SER A 142 -32.39 -2.53 -6.16
CA SER A 142 -32.18 -3.30 -7.39
C SER A 142 -30.82 -3.03 -8.05
N THR A 143 -29.94 -2.26 -7.41
CA THR A 143 -28.61 -1.98 -7.96
C THR A 143 -27.54 -2.81 -7.27
N GLY A 144 -26.54 -3.20 -8.04
CA GLY A 144 -25.33 -3.83 -7.56
C GLY A 144 -24.13 -3.04 -8.08
N THR A 145 -23.15 -2.79 -7.23
CA THR A 145 -21.88 -2.17 -7.64
C THR A 145 -20.71 -3.07 -7.35
N VAL A 146 -19.87 -3.31 -8.36
CA VAL A 146 -18.57 -3.97 -8.18
C VAL A 146 -17.49 -2.91 -8.26
N VAL A 147 -16.64 -2.85 -7.24
CA VAL A 147 -15.48 -1.95 -7.21
C VAL A 147 -14.20 -2.77 -7.28
N ALA A 148 -13.36 -2.55 -8.28
CA ALA A 148 -12.09 -3.25 -8.45
C ALA A 148 -10.92 -2.45 -7.85
N ASP A 149 -10.10 -3.12 -7.03
CA ASP A 149 -9.02 -2.50 -6.27
C ASP A 149 -7.78 -3.42 -6.13
N ARG A 150 -6.69 -2.90 -5.56
CA ARG A 150 -5.52 -3.68 -5.14
C ARG A 150 -5.74 -4.37 -3.79
N LEU A 151 -4.84 -5.28 -3.44
CA LEU A 151 -4.81 -5.98 -2.14
C LEU A 151 -4.37 -5.00 -1.03
N THR A 152 -5.31 -4.15 -0.60
CA THR A 152 -5.11 -3.18 0.48
C THR A 152 -6.37 -3.14 1.34
N ARG A 153 -6.25 -3.20 2.67
CA ARG A 153 -7.43 -3.03 3.53
C ARG A 153 -8.04 -1.64 3.35
N ARG A 154 -9.36 -1.62 3.09
CA ARG A 154 -10.16 -0.40 2.97
C ARG A 154 -11.08 -0.24 4.17
N THR A 155 -11.51 0.99 4.44
CA THR A 155 -12.43 1.28 5.54
C THR A 155 -13.89 0.95 5.16
N VAL A 156 -14.15 -0.29 4.74
CA VAL A 156 -15.49 -0.79 4.40
C VAL A 156 -15.99 -1.74 5.49
N ASN A 157 -17.30 -1.78 5.70
CA ASN A 157 -17.92 -2.69 6.66
C ASN A 157 -18.24 -4.04 5.98
N PRO A 158 -17.57 -5.16 6.33
CA PRO A 158 -17.79 -6.46 5.69
C PRO A 158 -19.21 -7.03 5.88
N ARG A 159 -19.99 -6.53 6.85
CA ARG A 159 -21.41 -6.90 6.97
C ARG A 159 -22.27 -6.27 5.87
N ARG A 160 -21.83 -5.12 5.35
CA ARG A 160 -22.51 -4.32 4.33
C ARG A 160 -21.94 -4.52 2.93
N TRP A 161 -20.68 -4.92 2.82
CA TRP A 161 -19.94 -5.14 1.59
C TRP A 161 -19.63 -6.62 1.42
N GLN A 162 -19.91 -7.18 0.24
CA GLN A 162 -19.31 -8.47 -0.11
C GLN A 162 -17.85 -8.25 -0.47
N LEU A 163 -16.98 -9.08 0.07
CA LEU A 163 -15.56 -9.08 -0.29
C LEU A 163 -15.27 -10.22 -1.27
N ALA A 164 -14.35 -9.98 -2.19
CA ALA A 164 -13.96 -10.98 -3.18
C ALA A 164 -12.52 -10.80 -3.66
N THR A 165 -11.92 -11.89 -4.12
CA THR A 165 -10.61 -11.89 -4.77
C THR A 165 -10.56 -12.80 -5.98
N LEU A 166 -9.45 -12.74 -6.72
CA LEU A 166 -9.15 -13.58 -7.87
C LEU A 166 -8.05 -14.56 -7.48
N GLY A 167 -8.29 -15.85 -7.67
CA GLY A 167 -7.24 -16.84 -7.50
C GLY A 167 -6.25 -16.87 -8.67
N PRO A 168 -5.17 -17.64 -8.54
CA PRO A 168 -4.16 -17.77 -9.58
C PRO A 168 -4.70 -18.50 -10.80
N VAL A 169 -4.13 -18.26 -11.98
CA VAL A 169 -4.40 -19.09 -13.16
C VAL A 169 -3.91 -20.52 -12.88
N PRO A 170 -4.76 -21.55 -12.96
CA PRO A 170 -4.36 -22.91 -12.65
C PRO A 170 -3.24 -23.42 -13.57
N ARG A 171 -2.28 -24.18 -13.03
CA ARG A 171 -1.15 -24.76 -13.79
C ARG A 171 -1.56 -25.51 -15.06
N HIS A 172 -2.69 -26.21 -15.04
CA HIS A 172 -3.19 -26.92 -16.22
C HIS A 172 -3.67 -25.97 -17.33
N VAL A 173 -4.21 -24.79 -16.98
CA VAL A 173 -4.59 -23.74 -17.94
C VAL A 173 -3.33 -23.06 -18.48
N ILE A 174 -2.35 -22.78 -17.63
CA ILE A 174 -1.04 -22.24 -18.04
C ILE A 174 -0.40 -23.19 -19.07
N SER A 175 -0.28 -24.47 -18.72
CA SER A 175 0.38 -25.48 -19.59
C SER A 175 -0.34 -25.63 -20.93
N ARG A 176 -1.68 -25.56 -20.93
CA ARG A 176 -2.51 -25.56 -22.15
C ARG A 176 -2.23 -24.35 -23.05
N ILE A 177 -2.15 -23.15 -22.46
CA ILE A 177 -1.96 -21.90 -23.20
C ILE A 177 -0.53 -21.75 -23.72
N VAL A 178 0.45 -22.15 -22.91
CA VAL A 178 1.88 -22.14 -23.28
C VAL A 178 2.20 -23.27 -24.26
N GLY A 179 1.43 -24.37 -24.25
CA GLY A 179 1.61 -25.52 -25.14
C GLY A 179 2.70 -26.50 -24.69
N ARG A 180 3.12 -26.42 -23.42
CA ARG A 180 4.06 -27.33 -22.76
C ARG A 180 3.86 -27.32 -21.25
N ASP A 181 4.40 -28.33 -20.58
CA ASP A 181 4.50 -28.29 -19.12
C ASP A 181 5.42 -27.13 -18.67
N VAL A 182 5.00 -26.46 -17.61
CA VAL A 182 5.73 -25.40 -16.94
C VAL A 182 6.25 -25.90 -15.60
N ASN A 183 7.44 -25.46 -15.19
CA ASN A 183 7.96 -25.76 -13.85
C ASN A 183 7.33 -24.83 -12.78
N ASP A 184 7.68 -25.01 -11.50
CA ASP A 184 7.04 -24.27 -10.40
C ASP A 184 7.40 -22.77 -10.43
N SER A 185 8.62 -22.40 -10.82
CA SER A 185 9.03 -20.99 -10.98
C SER A 185 8.28 -20.30 -12.13
N GLU A 186 8.14 -20.99 -13.27
CA GLU A 186 7.33 -20.50 -14.39
C GLU A 186 5.86 -20.41 -14.02
N THR A 187 5.35 -21.37 -13.23
CA THR A 187 3.97 -21.35 -12.74
C THR A 187 3.75 -20.08 -11.93
N GLY A 188 4.60 -19.77 -10.94
CA GLY A 188 4.47 -18.56 -10.12
C GLY A 188 4.42 -17.25 -10.94
N LEU A 189 5.20 -17.14 -12.01
CA LEU A 189 5.16 -15.98 -12.91
C LEU A 189 3.87 -15.93 -13.74
N LEU A 190 3.42 -17.08 -14.25
CA LEU A 190 2.33 -17.22 -15.22
C LEU A 190 0.94 -17.42 -14.58
N GLU A 191 0.88 -17.54 -13.26
CA GLU A 191 -0.37 -17.45 -12.49
C GLU A 191 -1.05 -16.09 -12.64
N SER A 192 -0.32 -15.07 -13.09
CA SER A 192 -0.85 -13.74 -13.43
C SER A 192 -1.35 -13.70 -14.89
N PRO A 193 -2.64 -13.42 -15.14
CA PRO A 193 -3.21 -13.32 -16.49
C PRO A 193 -2.44 -12.40 -17.45
N VAL A 194 -1.91 -11.26 -16.96
CA VAL A 194 -1.12 -10.36 -17.84
C VAL A 194 0.18 -11.00 -18.30
N ASN A 195 0.90 -11.69 -17.42
CA ASN A 195 2.15 -12.36 -17.77
C ASN A 195 1.89 -13.55 -18.69
N LEU A 196 0.82 -14.29 -18.41
CA LEU A 196 0.39 -15.39 -19.25
C LEU A 196 0.01 -14.89 -20.65
N ASP A 197 -0.75 -13.80 -20.77
CA ASP A 197 -1.09 -13.20 -22.08
C ASP A 197 0.16 -12.83 -22.86
N ILE A 198 1.15 -12.21 -22.21
CA ILE A 198 2.43 -11.88 -22.84
C ILE A 198 3.10 -13.15 -23.36
N VAL A 199 3.30 -14.19 -22.54
CA VAL A 199 3.93 -15.45 -22.97
C VAL A 199 3.13 -16.18 -24.04
N ALA A 200 1.80 -16.12 -23.97
CA ALA A 200 0.92 -16.72 -24.96
C ALA A 200 1.13 -16.10 -26.34
N ASN A 201 1.59 -14.85 -26.39
CA ASN A 201 2.00 -14.14 -27.60
C ASN A 201 3.51 -14.29 -27.91
N LEU A 202 4.31 -14.91 -27.03
CA LEU A 202 5.75 -15.17 -27.16
C LEU A 202 6.09 -16.69 -27.17
N PRO A 203 5.62 -17.50 -28.13
CA PRO A 203 5.79 -18.95 -28.07
C PRO A 203 7.27 -19.35 -28.12
N GLY A 204 7.66 -20.25 -27.20
CA GLY A 204 9.00 -20.85 -27.15
C GLY A 204 10.04 -20.11 -26.30
N GLU A 205 9.70 -18.95 -25.73
CA GLU A 205 10.61 -18.20 -24.86
C GLU A 205 10.37 -18.53 -23.38
N PHE A 206 11.46 -18.66 -22.62
CA PHE A 206 11.44 -18.74 -21.17
C PHE A 206 11.50 -17.33 -20.60
N LEU A 207 10.54 -16.99 -19.72
CA LEU A 207 10.57 -15.74 -18.98
C LEU A 207 10.90 -16.03 -17.52
N SER A 208 11.90 -15.35 -16.98
CA SER A 208 12.28 -15.44 -15.58
C SER A 208 11.53 -14.43 -14.71
N SER A 209 11.03 -13.32 -15.28
CA SER A 209 10.44 -12.22 -14.50
C SER A 209 9.37 -11.42 -15.26
N ARG A 210 8.62 -10.57 -14.54
CA ARG A 210 7.58 -9.73 -15.16
C ARG A 210 8.20 -8.59 -15.97
N SER A 211 9.32 -8.03 -15.50
CA SER A 211 10.11 -7.02 -16.21
C SER A 211 10.59 -7.58 -17.54
N GLN A 212 11.05 -8.83 -17.57
CA GLN A 212 11.45 -9.48 -18.81
C GLN A 212 10.26 -9.69 -19.77
N ALA A 213 9.08 -10.03 -19.24
CA ALA A 213 7.85 -10.13 -20.04
C ALA A 213 7.54 -8.81 -20.77
N ILE A 214 7.57 -7.71 -20.02
CA ILE A 214 7.28 -6.37 -20.55
C ILE A 214 8.39 -5.93 -21.52
N GLU A 215 9.66 -6.21 -21.21
CA GLU A 215 10.78 -5.92 -22.11
C GLU A 215 10.60 -6.62 -23.47
N ARG A 216 10.20 -7.89 -23.46
CA ARG A 216 9.95 -8.64 -24.71
C ARG A 216 8.75 -8.08 -25.48
N LEU A 217 7.70 -7.68 -24.77
CA LEU A 217 6.57 -6.98 -25.40
C LEU A 217 7.04 -5.70 -26.12
N THR A 218 7.95 -4.94 -25.51
CA THR A 218 8.52 -3.72 -26.13
C THR A 218 9.44 -4.00 -27.31
N GLN A 219 10.14 -5.14 -27.33
CA GLN A 219 11.09 -5.50 -28.40
C GLN A 219 10.45 -6.10 -29.66
N ARG A 220 9.24 -6.70 -29.56
CA ARG A 220 8.62 -7.46 -30.66
C ARG A 220 7.92 -6.62 -31.73
N GLN A 221 7.38 -5.50 -31.35
CA GLN A 221 6.84 -4.55 -32.33
C GLN A 221 8.07 -3.91 -32.97
N ASN A 222 8.13 -3.75 -34.30
CA ASN A 222 9.26 -3.15 -35.04
C ASN A 222 9.54 -1.69 -34.60
N LEU A 223 9.96 -1.51 -33.36
CA LEU A 223 10.11 -0.29 -32.57
C LEU A 223 11.60 -0.03 -32.32
N SER A 224 12.47 -0.57 -33.17
CA SER A 224 13.92 -0.32 -33.09
C SER A 224 14.27 1.16 -33.26
N GLU A 225 13.37 1.94 -33.86
CA GLU A 225 13.50 3.39 -34.03
C GLU A 225 12.98 4.20 -32.82
N VAL A 226 12.36 3.56 -31.83
CA VAL A 226 11.90 4.23 -30.61
C VAL A 226 13.09 4.46 -29.70
N ASP A 227 13.29 5.72 -29.27
CA ASP A 227 14.22 6.06 -28.20
C ASP A 227 13.67 5.57 -26.84
N TRP A 228 13.98 4.33 -26.50
CA TRP A 228 13.54 3.70 -25.25
C TRP A 228 14.12 4.39 -24.02
N GLU A 229 15.34 4.91 -24.09
CA GLU A 229 15.94 5.64 -22.97
C GLU A 229 15.22 6.97 -22.72
N GLY A 230 14.89 7.70 -23.79
CA GLY A 230 14.03 8.88 -23.74
C GLY A 230 12.67 8.58 -23.10
N LEU A 231 12.06 7.45 -23.45
CA LEU A 231 10.77 7.02 -22.91
C LEU A 231 10.83 6.60 -21.43
N GLU A 232 11.90 5.91 -21.02
CA GLU A 232 12.16 5.52 -19.63
C GLU A 232 12.34 6.76 -18.73
N ASN A 233 13.15 7.73 -19.18
CA ASN A 233 13.34 9.00 -18.48
C ASN A 233 12.05 9.81 -18.42
N LEU A 234 11.25 9.81 -19.48
CA LEU A 234 9.93 10.43 -19.49
C LEU A 234 8.97 9.77 -18.48
N ALA A 235 8.93 8.44 -18.42
CA ALA A 235 8.05 7.73 -17.49
C ALA A 235 8.34 8.11 -16.03
N LEU A 236 9.62 8.13 -15.64
CA LEU A 236 10.03 8.58 -14.30
C LEU A 236 9.73 10.07 -14.07
N ARG A 237 9.97 10.92 -15.08
CA ARG A 237 9.65 12.36 -15.01
C ARG A 237 8.16 12.61 -14.79
N VAL A 238 7.28 11.87 -15.48
CA VAL A 238 5.83 11.99 -15.32
C VAL A 238 5.40 11.65 -13.90
N TYR A 239 6.03 10.66 -13.25
CA TYR A 239 5.83 10.43 -11.81
C TYR A 239 6.29 11.59 -10.94
N ARG A 240 7.51 12.12 -11.16
CA ARG A 240 8.05 13.23 -10.37
C ARG A 240 7.19 14.49 -10.45
N GLU A 241 6.84 14.89 -11.68
CA GLU A 241 6.21 16.19 -11.92
C GLU A 241 4.68 16.17 -11.80
N ARG A 242 4.04 15.00 -11.99
CA ARG A 242 2.57 14.92 -12.05
C ARG A 242 1.95 13.94 -11.06
N GLY A 243 2.71 13.02 -10.48
CA GLY A 243 2.18 12.02 -9.55
C GLY A 243 1.09 11.12 -10.15
N ARG A 244 1.13 10.85 -11.46
CA ARG A 244 0.15 10.02 -12.18
C ARG A 244 0.78 9.34 -13.40
N ARG A 245 0.01 8.51 -14.11
CA ARG A 245 0.46 7.75 -15.31
C ARG A 245 -0.01 8.34 -16.65
N SER A 246 -0.74 9.46 -16.63
CA SER A 246 -1.15 10.15 -17.86
C SER A 246 -0.04 11.08 -18.35
N ILE A 247 0.36 10.88 -19.60
CA ILE A 247 1.48 11.54 -20.25
C ILE A 247 0.92 12.62 -21.19
N PRO A 248 1.33 13.90 -21.04
CA PRO A 248 0.99 14.91 -22.03
C PRO A 248 1.54 14.53 -23.40
N ILE A 249 0.73 14.63 -24.46
CA ILE A 249 1.15 14.30 -25.83
C ILE A 249 2.42 15.09 -26.23
N ALA A 250 2.48 16.36 -25.84
CA ALA A 250 3.65 17.20 -26.10
C ALA A 250 4.94 16.65 -25.45
N TRP A 251 4.84 16.02 -24.28
CA TRP A 251 6.01 15.48 -23.58
C TRP A 251 6.54 14.22 -24.24
N ILE A 252 5.65 13.33 -24.70
CA ILE A 252 6.08 12.14 -25.43
C ILE A 252 6.64 12.50 -26.82
N HIS A 253 6.03 13.47 -27.51
CA HIS A 253 6.57 13.98 -28.77
C HIS A 253 7.97 14.57 -28.59
N ALA A 254 8.20 15.31 -27.50
CA ALA A 254 9.51 15.85 -27.18
C ALA A 254 10.54 14.77 -26.80
N ALA A 255 10.11 13.68 -26.15
CA ALA A 255 11.00 12.62 -25.70
C ALA A 255 11.43 11.66 -26.81
N ILE A 256 10.50 11.24 -27.68
CA ILE A 256 10.76 10.18 -28.68
C ILE A 256 10.38 10.57 -30.12
N GLY A 257 9.80 11.76 -30.32
CA GLY A 257 9.32 12.22 -31.63
C GLY A 257 7.89 11.78 -31.96
N GLU A 258 7.23 12.53 -32.85
CA GLU A 258 5.84 12.28 -33.26
C GLU A 258 5.69 10.94 -34.00
N GLN A 259 6.66 10.59 -34.86
CA GLN A 259 6.64 9.35 -35.63
C GLN A 259 6.72 8.12 -34.71
N ALA A 260 7.62 8.13 -33.71
CA ALA A 260 7.72 7.05 -32.74
C ALA A 260 6.44 6.94 -31.88
N THR A 261 5.88 8.08 -31.48
CA THR A 261 4.61 8.15 -30.74
C THR A 261 3.46 7.54 -31.56
N ALA A 262 3.34 7.91 -32.84
CA ALA A 262 2.35 7.34 -33.74
C ALA A 262 2.54 5.84 -33.97
N THR A 263 3.80 5.37 -34.00
CA THR A 263 4.14 3.95 -34.13
C THR A 263 3.68 3.16 -32.90
N LEU A 264 3.98 3.64 -31.69
CA LEU A 264 3.51 3.05 -30.44
C LEU A 264 1.97 3.02 -30.34
N GLY A 265 1.30 4.09 -30.80
CA GLY A 265 -0.16 4.16 -30.86
C GLY A 265 -0.75 3.14 -31.85
N SER A 266 -0.20 3.09 -33.07
CA SER A 266 -0.64 2.15 -34.12
C SER A 266 -0.43 0.70 -33.73
N ALA A 267 0.59 0.43 -32.94
CA ALA A 267 0.89 -0.90 -32.42
C ALA A 267 0.10 -1.23 -31.13
N GLY A 268 -0.80 -0.33 -30.69
CA GLY A 268 -1.74 -0.57 -29.60
C GLY A 268 -1.11 -0.55 -28.20
N MET A 269 0.09 0.03 -28.05
CA MET A 269 0.74 0.18 -26.75
C MET A 269 0.21 1.37 -25.95
N MET A 270 -0.42 2.35 -26.62
CA MET A 270 -0.92 3.57 -25.99
C MET A 270 -2.39 3.80 -26.33
N THR A 271 -3.09 4.54 -25.47
CA THR A 271 -4.49 4.91 -25.64
C THR A 271 -4.66 6.38 -25.26
N SER A 272 -5.52 7.09 -26.00
CA SER A 272 -5.81 8.51 -25.74
C SER A 272 -6.70 8.66 -24.51
N LEU A 273 -6.32 9.55 -23.59
CA LEU A 273 -7.10 9.92 -22.41
C LEU A 273 -7.66 11.35 -22.59
N GLY A 274 -8.32 11.59 -23.72
CA GLY A 274 -8.75 12.93 -24.16
C GLY A 274 -7.89 13.51 -25.29
N ALA A 275 -7.96 14.83 -25.45
CA ALA A 275 -7.34 15.54 -26.57
C ALA A 275 -5.81 15.70 -26.44
N ASP A 276 -5.31 15.86 -25.21
CA ASP A 276 -3.91 16.27 -24.96
C ASP A 276 -3.11 15.28 -24.11
N GLU A 277 -3.73 14.16 -23.71
CA GLU A 277 -3.11 13.15 -22.86
C GLU A 277 -3.23 11.75 -23.44
N ILE A 278 -2.21 10.95 -23.20
CA ILE A 278 -2.18 9.53 -23.52
C ILE A 278 -1.77 8.74 -22.28
N THR A 279 -2.04 7.44 -22.30
CA THR A 279 -1.52 6.49 -21.32
C THR A 279 -1.08 5.21 -22.03
N PHE A 280 -0.24 4.43 -21.39
CA PHE A 280 0.03 3.07 -21.85
C PHE A 280 -1.21 2.21 -21.65
N ARG A 281 -1.50 1.32 -22.60
CA ARG A 281 -2.65 0.40 -22.53
C ARG A 281 -2.65 -0.43 -21.25
N HIS A 282 -1.48 -0.73 -20.70
CA HIS A 282 -1.34 -1.36 -19.40
C HIS A 282 -0.39 -0.53 -18.52
N HIS A 283 -0.82 -0.16 -17.31
CA HIS A 283 -0.03 0.68 -16.40
C HIS A 283 1.35 0.11 -16.06
N LEU A 284 1.47 -1.23 -16.03
CA LEU A 284 2.73 -1.93 -15.81
C LEU A 284 3.82 -1.58 -16.84
N VAL A 285 3.47 -1.14 -18.05
CA VAL A 285 4.48 -0.67 -19.03
C VAL A 285 5.10 0.64 -18.53
N HIS A 286 4.29 1.56 -18.01
CA HIS A 286 4.80 2.79 -17.38
C HIS A 286 5.66 2.47 -16.16
N ASP A 287 5.19 1.58 -15.29
CA ASP A 287 5.93 1.16 -14.09
C ASP A 287 7.29 0.55 -14.48
N TYR A 288 7.33 -0.31 -15.50
CA TYR A 288 8.57 -0.92 -15.99
C TYR A 288 9.57 0.11 -16.52
N LEU A 289 9.10 1.05 -17.34
CA LEU A 289 9.94 2.10 -17.92
C LEU A 289 10.51 3.02 -16.83
N ALA A 290 9.70 3.40 -15.84
CA ALA A 290 10.15 4.19 -14.70
C ALA A 290 11.13 3.42 -13.80
N ALA A 291 10.87 2.12 -13.54
CA ALA A 291 11.78 1.25 -12.80
C ALA A 291 13.13 1.09 -13.52
N LYS A 292 13.12 0.96 -14.85
CA LYS A 292 14.32 0.86 -15.66
C LYS A 292 15.17 2.12 -15.61
N ALA A 293 14.55 3.30 -15.68
CA ALA A 293 15.25 4.56 -15.43
C ALA A 293 15.87 4.61 -14.02
N ALA A 294 15.12 4.21 -12.99
CA ALA A 294 15.57 4.20 -11.60
C ALA A 294 16.67 3.15 -11.31
N SER A 295 16.74 2.07 -12.10
CA SER A 295 17.74 1.01 -11.93
C SER A 295 19.16 1.43 -12.30
N ARG A 296 19.32 2.49 -13.11
CA ARG A 296 20.62 2.99 -13.59
C ARG A 296 21.45 3.68 -12.51
N ASP A 297 20.80 4.21 -11.48
CA ASP A 297 21.47 4.97 -10.42
C ASP A 297 20.95 4.55 -9.04
N SER A 298 21.67 3.63 -8.41
CA SER A 298 21.36 3.18 -7.06
C SER A 298 21.68 4.22 -5.98
N SER A 299 22.44 5.28 -6.28
CA SER A 299 22.73 6.32 -5.30
C SER A 299 21.48 7.14 -4.98
N GLY A 300 20.59 7.34 -5.96
CA GLY A 300 19.32 8.04 -5.82
C GLY A 300 18.20 7.24 -5.14
N TRP A 301 18.44 5.99 -4.74
CA TRP A 301 17.44 5.19 -4.01
C TRP A 301 17.27 5.74 -2.60
N GLY A 302 16.10 6.32 -2.32
CA GLY A 302 15.76 6.90 -1.03
C GLY A 302 14.31 7.36 -1.01
N HIS A 303 13.90 7.97 0.10
CA HIS A 303 12.50 8.33 0.36
C HIS A 303 11.85 9.09 -0.79
N GLU A 304 12.51 10.12 -1.32
CA GLU A 304 11.96 10.96 -2.39
C GLU A 304 11.67 10.13 -3.65
N LEU A 305 12.64 9.31 -4.09
CA LEU A 305 12.46 8.49 -5.29
C LEU A 305 11.39 7.41 -5.06
N PHE A 306 11.35 6.79 -3.88
CA PHE A 306 10.36 5.76 -3.59
C PHE A 306 8.95 6.33 -3.50
N ASP A 307 8.75 7.51 -2.89
CA ASP A 307 7.47 8.21 -2.90
C ASP A 307 7.04 8.57 -4.33
N VAL A 308 7.97 9.01 -5.17
CA VAL A 308 7.71 9.30 -6.59
C VAL A 308 7.27 8.03 -7.33
N LEU A 309 8.07 6.97 -7.28
CA LEU A 309 7.80 5.73 -8.02
C LEU A 309 6.47 5.12 -7.57
N THR A 310 6.23 5.07 -6.26
CA THR A 310 5.07 4.40 -5.69
C THR A 310 3.81 5.26 -5.64
N LEU A 311 3.87 6.49 -6.18
CA LEU A 311 2.81 7.48 -6.11
C LEU A 311 2.33 7.64 -4.66
N LYS A 312 3.27 7.94 -3.76
CA LYS A 312 3.10 8.07 -2.31
C LYS A 312 2.54 6.80 -1.67
N SER A 313 3.21 5.67 -1.88
CA SER A 313 2.82 4.36 -1.33
C SER A 313 1.45 3.81 -1.79
N SER A 314 0.89 4.31 -2.90
CA SER A 314 -0.35 3.74 -3.45
C SER A 314 -0.13 2.45 -4.25
N SER A 315 1.10 2.21 -4.70
CA SER A 315 1.47 1.05 -5.52
C SER A 315 2.94 0.67 -5.36
N TYR A 316 3.22 -0.60 -5.11
CA TYR A 316 4.60 -1.11 -5.02
C TYR A 316 5.06 -1.91 -6.25
N ASP A 317 4.22 -2.08 -7.28
CA ASP A 317 4.55 -2.87 -8.48
C ASP A 317 5.82 -2.39 -9.20
N VAL A 318 6.06 -1.07 -9.23
CA VAL A 318 7.27 -0.46 -9.80
C VAL A 318 8.54 -0.83 -9.03
N LEU A 319 8.44 -0.98 -7.70
CA LEU A 319 9.59 -1.38 -6.87
C LEU A 319 9.91 -2.87 -7.08
N VAL A 320 8.88 -3.69 -7.31
CA VAL A 320 9.08 -5.10 -7.70
C VAL A 320 9.83 -5.17 -9.04
N MET A 321 9.45 -4.36 -10.01
CA MET A 321 10.16 -4.31 -11.29
C MET A 321 11.59 -3.79 -11.14
N LEU A 322 11.81 -2.79 -10.28
CA LEU A 322 13.14 -2.29 -9.96
C LEU A 322 14.00 -3.41 -9.35
N LEU A 323 13.45 -4.19 -8.41
CA LEU A 323 14.12 -5.35 -7.81
C LEU A 323 14.49 -6.41 -8.85
N GLU A 324 13.60 -6.68 -9.80
CA GLU A 324 13.85 -7.64 -10.88
C GLU A 324 14.93 -7.17 -11.87
N LEU A 325 15.11 -5.86 -12.05
CA LEU A 325 16.04 -5.26 -13.00
C LEU A 325 17.47 -5.09 -12.46
N VAL A 326 17.64 -5.10 -11.14
CA VAL A 326 18.96 -4.93 -10.51
C VAL A 326 19.65 -6.27 -10.30
N ASN A 327 20.99 -6.23 -10.21
CA ASN A 327 21.78 -7.42 -9.95
C ASN A 327 21.63 -7.90 -8.50
N GLN A 328 22.13 -9.10 -8.21
CA GLN A 328 22.00 -9.74 -6.90
C GLN A 328 22.52 -8.86 -5.75
N ASP A 329 23.72 -8.30 -5.89
CA ASP A 329 24.36 -7.46 -4.86
C ASP A 329 23.53 -6.20 -4.54
N GLN A 330 22.77 -5.70 -5.51
CA GLN A 330 21.91 -4.54 -5.37
C GLN A 330 20.52 -4.87 -4.82
N ARG A 331 20.05 -6.13 -4.88
CA ARG A 331 18.72 -6.52 -4.41
C ARG A 331 18.57 -6.31 -2.91
N ASP A 332 19.53 -6.81 -2.14
CA ASP A 332 19.50 -6.67 -0.68
C ASP A 332 19.63 -5.20 -0.26
N VAL A 333 20.52 -4.44 -0.93
CA VAL A 333 20.65 -3.00 -0.73
C VAL A 333 19.34 -2.27 -1.01
N LEU A 334 18.64 -2.62 -2.11
CA LEU A 334 17.35 -2.03 -2.44
C LEU A 334 16.31 -2.33 -1.37
N ILE A 335 16.18 -3.59 -0.95
CA ILE A 335 15.20 -4.02 0.06
C ILE A 335 15.47 -3.32 1.40
N ARG A 336 16.73 -3.25 1.84
CA ARG A 336 17.12 -2.56 3.07
C ARG A 336 16.86 -1.05 3.00
N ARG A 337 17.07 -0.41 1.84
CA ARG A 337 16.70 1.01 1.64
C ARG A 337 15.19 1.22 1.60
N VAL A 338 14.44 0.30 0.98
CA VAL A 338 12.98 0.35 0.98
C VAL A 338 12.44 0.15 2.39
N TYR A 339 13.06 -0.70 3.21
CA TYR A 339 12.71 -0.89 4.62
C TYR A 339 12.87 0.41 5.42
N ASP A 340 13.96 1.15 5.19
CA ASP A 340 14.23 2.43 5.84
C ASP A 340 13.15 3.48 5.57
N TRP A 341 12.53 3.42 4.38
CA TRP A 341 11.43 4.28 3.96
C TRP A 341 10.05 3.75 4.39
N ASN A 342 9.74 2.49 4.10
CA ASN A 342 8.43 1.88 4.32
C ASN A 342 8.55 0.37 4.54
N LEU A 343 8.37 -0.04 5.80
CA LEU A 343 8.38 -1.42 6.24
C LEU A 343 7.43 -2.35 5.45
N TYR A 344 6.21 -1.89 5.16
CA TYR A 344 5.22 -2.70 4.43
C TYR A 344 5.65 -2.90 2.97
N ALA A 345 6.24 -1.88 2.34
CA ALA A 345 6.78 -1.99 1.00
C ALA A 345 7.92 -3.02 0.94
N ALA A 346 8.83 -3.02 1.93
CA ALA A 346 9.91 -4.00 2.01
C ALA A 346 9.38 -5.43 2.16
N SER A 347 8.39 -5.65 3.03
CA SER A 347 7.70 -6.95 3.15
C SER A 347 7.02 -7.39 1.86
N TYR A 348 6.41 -6.44 1.14
CA TYR A 348 5.79 -6.70 -0.15
C TYR A 348 6.84 -7.13 -1.19
N LEU A 349 8.01 -6.49 -1.21
CA LEU A 349 9.11 -6.89 -2.10
C LEU A 349 9.62 -8.30 -1.79
N LEU A 350 9.84 -8.62 -0.51
CA LEU A 350 10.26 -9.96 -0.07
C LEU A 350 9.26 -11.04 -0.51
N SER A 351 7.97 -10.81 -0.27
CA SER A 351 6.88 -11.70 -0.71
C SER A 351 6.95 -11.96 -2.22
N ARG A 352 7.19 -10.91 -3.00
CA ARG A 352 7.26 -11.01 -4.46
C ARG A 352 8.52 -11.70 -4.95
N ASP A 353 9.69 -11.39 -4.39
CA ASP A 353 10.94 -12.05 -4.76
C ASP A 353 10.87 -13.56 -4.48
N ARG A 354 10.34 -13.94 -3.31
CA ARG A 354 10.13 -15.34 -2.93
C ARG A 354 9.25 -16.10 -3.93
N SER A 355 8.24 -15.44 -4.49
CA SER A 355 7.31 -16.06 -5.45
C SER A 355 7.87 -16.25 -6.87
N THR A 356 8.90 -15.48 -7.25
CA THR A 356 9.45 -15.48 -8.62
C THR A 356 10.85 -16.11 -8.70
N HIS A 357 11.75 -15.67 -7.83
CA HIS A 357 13.18 -15.98 -7.91
C HIS A 357 13.73 -16.66 -6.65
N GLY A 358 13.22 -16.31 -5.45
CA GLY A 358 13.77 -16.75 -4.17
C GLY A 358 15.24 -16.37 -4.02
N SER A 359 15.59 -15.16 -4.42
CA SER A 359 16.97 -14.71 -4.59
C SER A 359 17.46 -13.81 -3.46
N THR A 360 16.58 -13.08 -2.78
CA THR A 360 16.96 -12.26 -1.64
C THR A 360 17.68 -13.09 -0.59
N ASP A 361 18.73 -12.53 0.01
CA ASP A 361 19.47 -13.25 1.03
C ASP A 361 18.58 -13.58 2.24
N LEU A 362 18.71 -14.80 2.74
CA LEU A 362 17.94 -15.30 3.88
C LEU A 362 18.18 -14.45 5.14
N THR A 363 19.35 -13.81 5.25
CA THR A 363 19.66 -12.82 6.30
C THR A 363 18.67 -11.67 6.26
N THR A 364 18.61 -10.96 5.12
CA THR A 364 17.73 -9.78 4.96
C THR A 364 16.25 -10.14 5.14
N GLU A 365 15.81 -11.28 4.58
CA GLU A 365 14.43 -11.77 4.79
C GLU A 365 14.17 -12.01 6.29
N SER A 366 15.07 -12.72 6.98
CA SER A 366 14.90 -13.07 8.39
C SER A 366 14.89 -11.86 9.31
N GLU A 367 15.75 -10.86 9.07
CA GLU A 367 15.83 -9.63 9.85
C GLU A 367 14.53 -8.82 9.73
N ILE A 368 14.05 -8.60 8.51
CA ILE A 368 12.84 -7.81 8.25
C ILE A 368 11.60 -8.53 8.80
N LEU A 369 11.51 -9.85 8.64
CA LEU A 369 10.41 -10.63 9.22
C LEU A 369 10.41 -10.62 10.75
N ALA A 370 11.58 -10.63 11.40
CA ALA A 370 11.69 -10.51 12.85
C ALA A 370 11.24 -9.11 13.33
N LEU A 371 11.64 -8.06 12.62
CA LEU A 371 11.24 -6.67 12.93
C LEU A 371 9.74 -6.46 12.71
N LEU A 372 9.15 -7.10 11.70
CA LEU A 372 7.69 -7.20 11.56
C LEU A 372 7.08 -7.94 12.75
N GLY A 373 7.59 -9.11 13.09
CA GLY A 373 7.14 -9.90 14.24
C GLY A 373 7.08 -9.09 15.54
N GLU A 374 8.11 -8.29 15.82
CA GLU A 374 8.15 -7.39 16.99
C GLU A 374 7.04 -6.33 16.93
N ARG A 375 6.80 -5.71 15.76
CA ARG A 375 5.79 -4.65 15.61
C ARG A 375 4.34 -5.15 15.71
N ARG A 376 4.10 -6.47 15.73
CA ARG A 376 2.79 -7.03 16.07
C ARG A 376 2.35 -6.70 17.51
N PHE A 377 3.29 -6.31 18.36
CA PHE A 377 3.04 -5.91 19.75
C PHE A 377 2.95 -4.39 19.93
N ASP A 378 2.88 -3.62 18.84
CA ASP A 378 2.65 -2.18 18.89
C ASP A 378 1.26 -1.88 19.46
N HIS A 379 1.10 -0.87 20.32
CA HIS A 379 -0.18 -0.61 20.97
C HIS A 379 -1.21 0.08 20.07
N PHE A 380 -0.84 0.58 18.87
CA PHE A 380 -1.81 1.11 17.92
C PHE A 380 -2.31 0.02 16.97
N LEU A 381 -3.63 -0.11 16.94
CA LEU A 381 -4.34 -1.13 16.18
C LEU A 381 -4.01 -1.09 14.68
N ALA A 382 -3.84 0.11 14.13
CA ALA A 382 -3.53 0.29 12.71
C ALA A 382 -2.16 -0.29 12.33
N THR A 383 -1.14 -0.12 13.19
CA THR A 383 0.21 -0.66 12.97
C THR A 383 0.20 -2.18 13.05
N ARG A 384 -0.41 -2.76 14.09
CA ARG A 384 -0.50 -4.22 14.24
C ARG A 384 -1.18 -4.88 13.05
N ARG A 385 -2.34 -4.38 12.64
CA ARG A 385 -3.09 -4.90 11.49
C ARG A 385 -2.25 -4.85 10.22
N GLN A 386 -1.57 -3.73 9.97
CA GLN A 386 -0.73 -3.59 8.78
C GLN A 386 0.44 -4.60 8.78
N VAL A 387 1.01 -4.90 9.95
CA VAL A 387 2.08 -5.88 10.12
C VAL A 387 1.57 -7.31 9.98
N ASP A 388 0.41 -7.62 10.57
CA ASP A 388 -0.25 -8.91 10.40
C ASP A 388 -0.58 -9.16 8.91
N ASP A 389 -1.05 -8.14 8.20
CA ASP A 389 -1.28 -8.18 6.75
C ASP A 389 0.01 -8.44 5.97
N ALA A 390 1.10 -7.77 6.36
CA ALA A 390 2.40 -7.94 5.72
C ALA A 390 2.93 -9.37 5.86
N LEU A 391 2.82 -9.95 7.07
CA LEU A 391 3.24 -11.31 7.36
C LEU A 391 2.35 -12.34 6.66
N ALA A 392 1.04 -12.13 6.65
CA ALA A 392 0.09 -12.98 5.94
C ALA A 392 0.36 -12.98 4.43
N LEU A 393 0.58 -11.79 3.85
CA LEU A 393 0.88 -11.62 2.43
C LEU A 393 2.24 -12.19 2.04
N HIS A 394 3.23 -12.11 2.94
CA HIS A 394 4.52 -12.76 2.74
C HIS A 394 4.37 -14.28 2.69
N GLY A 395 3.65 -14.84 3.67
CA GLY A 395 3.44 -16.28 3.79
C GLY A 395 4.74 -17.06 4.08
N GLY A 396 4.62 -18.38 4.04
CA GLY A 396 5.73 -19.30 4.32
C GLY A 396 6.01 -19.51 5.81
N PRO A 397 6.78 -20.56 6.18
CA PRO A 397 6.87 -21.02 7.56
C PRO A 397 7.40 -19.99 8.55
N LEU A 398 8.38 -19.18 8.13
CA LEU A 398 9.02 -18.18 9.00
C LEU A 398 8.07 -17.00 9.31
N ALA A 399 7.43 -16.42 8.29
CA ALA A 399 6.45 -15.36 8.49
C ALA A 399 5.24 -15.83 9.30
N THR A 400 4.75 -17.06 9.05
CA THR A 400 3.68 -17.67 9.85
C THR A 400 4.11 -17.83 11.32
N SER A 401 5.35 -18.22 11.58
CA SER A 401 5.85 -18.35 12.96
C SER A 401 5.86 -17.00 13.67
N TYR A 402 6.33 -15.94 13.01
CA TYR A 402 6.27 -14.58 13.57
C TYR A 402 4.83 -14.06 13.74
N GLN A 403 3.92 -14.40 12.83
CA GLN A 403 2.49 -14.07 12.92
C GLN A 403 1.78 -14.85 14.05
N GLN A 404 2.30 -15.99 14.46
CA GLN A 404 1.73 -16.80 15.55
C GLN A 404 2.38 -16.52 16.91
N ALA A 405 3.52 -15.81 16.94
CA ALA A 405 4.19 -15.45 18.17
C ALA A 405 3.25 -14.69 19.13
N SER A 406 3.29 -15.05 20.40
CA SER A 406 2.44 -14.55 21.47
C SER A 406 3.08 -13.43 22.30
N SER A 407 4.40 -13.25 22.17
CA SER A 407 5.13 -12.15 22.82
C SER A 407 6.38 -11.75 22.04
N VAL A 408 6.95 -10.58 22.38
CA VAL A 408 8.23 -10.12 21.81
C VAL A 408 9.37 -11.09 22.17
N GLU A 409 9.36 -11.69 23.36
CA GLU A 409 10.35 -12.69 23.75
C GLU A 409 10.29 -13.94 22.87
N GLU A 410 9.10 -14.34 22.42
CA GLU A 410 8.93 -15.44 21.47
C GLU A 410 9.49 -15.06 20.08
N VAL A 411 9.24 -13.82 19.61
CA VAL A 411 9.85 -13.31 18.38
C VAL A 411 11.38 -13.34 18.46
N VAL A 412 11.97 -12.91 19.57
CA VAL A 412 13.42 -12.95 19.78
C VAL A 412 13.94 -14.40 19.76
N LYS A 413 13.24 -15.34 20.41
CA LYS A 413 13.59 -16.77 20.37
C LYS A 413 13.52 -17.35 18.95
N LEU A 414 12.50 -16.97 18.18
CA LEU A 414 12.36 -17.38 16.78
C LEU A 414 13.54 -16.88 15.93
N ALA A 415 13.92 -15.61 16.06
CA ALA A 415 15.10 -15.05 15.40
C ALA A 415 16.39 -15.81 15.79
N GLN A 416 16.57 -16.08 17.10
CA GLN A 416 17.69 -16.88 17.60
C GLN A 416 17.73 -18.33 17.11
N SER A 417 16.60 -18.88 16.65
CA SER A 417 16.53 -20.25 16.12
C SER A 417 16.70 -20.34 14.61
N THR A 418 16.54 -19.22 13.89
CA THR A 418 16.59 -19.17 12.42
C THR A 418 18.03 -19.22 11.88
N LEU A 419 19.01 -18.79 12.70
CA LEU A 419 20.47 -18.73 12.48
C LEU A 419 20.96 -19.10 11.05
N PRO A 420 20.82 -18.19 10.08
CA PRO A 420 21.67 -18.21 8.89
C PRO A 420 23.15 -18.30 9.32
N GLU A 421 24.01 -18.97 8.53
CA GLU A 421 25.44 -19.11 8.84
C GLU A 421 26.23 -17.79 8.75
N ASP A 422 25.56 -16.69 8.44
CA ASP A 422 26.12 -15.36 8.18
C ASP A 422 26.65 -14.65 9.45
N ALA A 423 27.78 -13.94 9.31
CA ALA A 423 28.35 -13.14 10.39
C ALA A 423 27.59 -11.83 10.64
N SER A 424 27.07 -11.20 9.59
CA SER A 424 26.23 -10.00 9.65
C SER A 424 24.93 -10.28 10.41
N TYR A 425 24.23 -11.38 10.11
CA TYR A 425 23.04 -11.79 10.86
C TYR A 425 23.32 -11.95 12.35
N ARG A 426 24.45 -12.57 12.71
CA ARG A 426 24.85 -12.73 14.12
C ARG A 426 25.13 -11.38 14.79
N ALA A 427 25.75 -10.44 14.07
CA ALA A 427 26.00 -9.10 14.57
C ALA A 427 24.67 -8.35 14.80
N TRP A 428 23.76 -8.39 13.82
CA TRP A 428 22.41 -7.86 13.94
C TRP A 428 21.65 -8.50 15.10
N LEU A 429 21.69 -9.83 15.23
CA LEU A 429 20.98 -10.58 16.26
C LEU A 429 21.47 -10.21 17.67
N VAL A 430 22.75 -9.86 17.85
CA VAL A 430 23.26 -9.34 19.14
C VAL A 430 22.56 -8.04 19.54
N VAL A 431 22.29 -7.15 18.57
CA VAL A 431 21.51 -5.93 18.80
C VAL A 431 20.03 -6.29 19.04
N PHE A 432 19.42 -7.03 18.12
CA PHE A 432 18.00 -7.36 18.12
C PHE A 432 17.57 -8.15 19.35
N ALA A 433 18.36 -9.14 19.78
CA ALA A 433 18.05 -9.99 20.94
C ALA A 433 18.46 -9.37 22.27
N CYS A 434 18.92 -8.11 22.28
CA CYS A 434 19.34 -7.46 23.50
C CYS A 434 18.16 -7.33 24.48
N ASN A 435 18.37 -7.81 25.71
CA ASN A 435 17.35 -7.92 26.76
C ASN A 435 17.78 -7.23 28.08
N VAL A 436 18.97 -6.64 28.10
CA VAL A 436 19.47 -5.79 29.20
C VAL A 436 19.59 -4.39 28.65
N SER A 437 19.25 -3.37 29.46
CA SER A 437 19.45 -1.97 29.05
C SER A 437 20.94 -1.77 28.69
N PRO A 438 21.29 -1.58 27.41
CA PRO A 438 22.70 -1.55 27.00
C PRO A 438 23.34 -0.26 27.47
N SER A 439 24.67 -0.20 27.42
CA SER A 439 25.33 1.11 27.43
C SER A 439 24.73 1.94 26.30
N PRO A 440 24.06 3.06 26.59
CA PRO A 440 23.32 3.78 25.56
C PRO A 440 24.23 4.27 24.43
N SER A 441 25.52 4.51 24.71
CA SER A 441 26.49 4.97 23.72
C SER A 441 26.58 4.04 22.50
N TRP A 442 26.63 2.73 22.71
CA TRP A 442 26.78 1.77 21.60
C TRP A 442 25.50 1.68 20.76
N LEU A 443 24.32 1.59 21.38
CA LEU A 443 23.06 1.58 20.63
C LEU A 443 22.82 2.90 19.88
N VAL A 444 23.17 4.04 20.48
CA VAL A 444 23.05 5.35 19.84
C VAL A 444 24.01 5.51 18.67
N GLU A 445 25.21 4.94 18.75
CA GLU A 445 26.11 4.81 17.60
C GLU A 445 25.45 3.99 16.48
N GLN A 446 24.84 2.84 16.82
CA GLN A 446 24.15 2.00 15.83
C GLN A 446 22.94 2.67 15.16
N MET A 447 22.22 3.56 15.86
CA MET A 447 21.11 4.31 15.25
C MET A 447 21.54 5.22 14.08
N GLN A 448 22.83 5.60 14.03
CA GLN A 448 23.41 6.44 12.98
C GLN A 448 23.88 5.64 11.76
N GLU A 449 23.83 4.31 11.81
CA GLU A 449 24.26 3.46 10.70
C GLU A 449 23.50 3.78 9.41
N ILE A 450 24.22 3.75 8.29
CA ILE A 450 23.66 3.99 6.96
C ILE A 450 22.69 2.87 6.59
N ASP A 451 22.93 1.66 7.08
CA ASP A 451 22.01 0.55 6.88
C ASP A 451 20.70 0.77 7.63
N GLY A 452 19.60 0.75 6.87
CA GLY A 452 18.23 0.88 7.37
C GLY A 452 17.91 -0.12 8.46
N VAL A 453 18.25 -1.39 8.24
CA VAL A 453 17.84 -2.48 9.12
C VAL A 453 18.54 -2.36 10.47
N ASP A 454 19.85 -2.14 10.49
CA ASP A 454 20.63 -2.03 11.73
C ASP A 454 20.22 -0.81 12.56
N GLY A 455 20.11 0.36 11.92
CA GLY A 455 19.76 1.59 12.61
C GLY A 455 18.35 1.59 13.20
N TRP A 456 17.36 1.05 12.47
CA TRP A 456 16.01 0.88 13.00
C TRP A 456 15.93 -0.23 14.05
N THR A 457 16.73 -1.28 13.93
CA THR A 457 16.83 -2.32 14.96
C THR A 457 17.30 -1.70 16.27
N ALA A 458 18.37 -0.91 16.25
CA ALA A 458 18.86 -0.20 17.43
C ALA A 458 17.79 0.73 18.02
N ALA A 459 17.09 1.51 17.18
CA ALA A 459 16.02 2.40 17.64
C ALA A 459 14.83 1.64 18.27
N ASN A 460 14.43 0.50 17.70
CA ASN A 460 13.39 -0.37 18.26
C ASN A 460 13.82 -1.00 19.59
N VAL A 461 15.07 -1.45 19.69
CA VAL A 461 15.63 -2.02 20.93
C VAL A 461 15.68 -0.96 22.03
N VAL A 462 16.12 0.27 21.73
CA VAL A 462 16.03 1.40 22.65
C VAL A 462 14.59 1.63 23.10
N ARG A 463 13.64 1.61 22.16
CA ARG A 463 12.22 1.79 22.47
C ARG A 463 11.66 0.68 23.36
N ARG A 464 12.12 -0.57 23.17
CA ARG A 464 11.69 -1.73 23.96
C ARG A 464 12.25 -1.73 25.38
N LEU A 465 13.52 -1.36 25.54
CA LEU A 465 14.23 -1.46 26.83
C LEU A 465 14.22 -0.16 27.65
N GLY A 466 13.92 0.97 27.00
CA GLY A 466 14.16 2.28 27.56
C GLY A 466 15.64 2.63 27.65
N VAL A 467 15.92 3.87 28.02
CA VAL A 467 17.28 4.39 28.21
C VAL A 467 17.38 5.18 29.50
N ASP A 468 18.58 5.23 30.06
CA ASP A 468 18.89 6.11 31.18
C ASP A 468 18.99 7.59 30.74
N SER A 469 19.30 8.47 31.69
CA SER A 469 19.41 9.90 31.42
C SER A 469 20.54 10.27 30.45
N GLN A 470 21.67 9.54 30.47
CA GLN A 470 22.79 9.82 29.57
C GLN A 470 22.44 9.39 28.14
N GLY A 471 21.86 8.20 27.99
CA GLY A 471 21.35 7.70 26.72
C GLY A 471 20.31 8.60 26.10
N ARG A 472 19.36 9.07 26.91
CA ARG A 472 18.37 10.06 26.47
C ARG A 472 19.02 11.32 25.92
N LEU A 473 20.02 11.88 26.60
CA LEU A 473 20.75 13.06 26.12
C LEU A 473 21.49 12.78 24.81
N SER A 474 22.11 11.61 24.68
CA SER A 474 22.78 11.19 23.44
C SER A 474 21.79 11.05 22.27
N ILE A 475 20.58 10.51 22.51
CA ILE A 475 19.53 10.43 21.49
C ILE A 475 18.97 11.82 21.16
N GLN A 476 18.76 12.69 22.16
CA GLN A 476 18.33 14.07 21.93
C GLN A 476 19.32 14.82 21.03
N ALA A 477 20.62 14.59 21.17
CA ALA A 477 21.63 15.17 20.29
C ALA A 477 21.49 14.71 18.82
N LEU A 478 20.94 13.52 18.56
CA LEU A 478 20.68 13.04 17.20
C LEU A 478 19.53 13.80 16.51
N LEU A 479 18.73 14.57 17.24
CA LEU A 479 17.70 15.43 16.63
C LEU A 479 18.30 16.58 15.81
N ASP A 480 19.59 16.86 15.97
CA ASP A 480 20.30 17.87 15.19
C ASP A 480 21.20 17.24 14.09
N ALA A 481 21.04 15.94 13.82
CA ALA A 481 21.80 15.25 12.78
C ALA A 481 21.40 15.72 11.37
N ASP A 482 22.37 15.78 10.45
CA ASP A 482 22.13 16.17 9.04
C ASP A 482 21.16 15.21 8.33
N SER A 483 21.22 13.92 8.68
CA SER A 483 20.37 12.90 8.09
C SER A 483 18.97 12.89 8.70
N ALA A 484 17.95 13.18 7.90
CA ALA A 484 16.55 13.12 8.30
C ALA A 484 16.13 11.72 8.80
N VAL A 485 16.73 10.65 8.27
CA VAL A 485 16.47 9.28 8.73
C VAL A 485 16.99 9.08 10.15
N VAL A 486 18.19 9.58 10.46
CA VAL A 486 18.76 9.50 11.81
C VAL A 486 17.92 10.30 12.80
N ARG A 487 17.49 11.51 12.43
CA ARG A 487 16.55 12.31 13.23
C ARG A 487 15.23 11.56 13.44
N TRP A 488 14.74 10.85 12.41
CA TRP A 488 13.50 10.08 12.50
C TRP A 488 13.62 8.89 13.48
N ARG A 489 14.73 8.16 13.42
CA ARG A 489 15.04 7.09 14.38
C ARG A 489 15.18 7.65 15.80
N ALA A 490 15.76 8.83 15.96
CA ALA A 490 15.89 9.51 17.24
C ALA A 490 14.54 9.86 17.86
N VAL A 491 13.63 10.51 17.11
CA VAL A 491 12.27 10.82 17.64
C VAL A 491 11.53 9.53 18.04
N HIS A 492 11.63 8.47 17.23
CA HIS A 492 11.02 7.16 17.52
C HIS A 492 11.54 6.55 18.82
N ALA A 493 12.87 6.56 19.02
CA ALA A 493 13.50 6.09 20.24
C ALA A 493 13.07 6.90 21.48
N LEU A 494 12.86 8.21 21.33
CA LEU A 494 12.37 9.09 22.39
C LEU A 494 10.89 8.84 22.75
N GLY A 495 10.14 8.08 21.96
CA GLY A 495 8.73 7.74 22.23
C GLY A 495 8.45 7.04 23.56
N VAL A 496 9.49 6.50 24.23
CA VAL A 496 9.37 5.84 25.55
C VAL A 496 10.19 6.51 26.67
N ALA A 497 10.83 7.65 26.39
CA ALA A 497 11.77 8.30 27.31
C ALA A 497 11.11 9.17 28.42
N GLY A 498 9.78 9.28 28.44
CA GLY A 498 9.00 9.96 29.48
C GLY A 498 8.89 11.48 29.30
N SER A 499 8.49 12.17 30.37
CA SER A 499 8.29 13.64 30.37
C SER A 499 9.46 14.50 29.87
N PRO A 500 10.74 14.18 30.14
CA PRO A 500 11.84 15.09 29.86
C PRO A 500 12.09 15.43 28.39
N VAL A 501 11.47 14.69 27.45
CA VAL A 501 11.70 14.85 25.99
C VAL A 501 10.51 15.48 25.26
N LEU A 502 9.42 15.80 25.98
CA LEU A 502 8.18 16.28 25.33
C LEU A 502 8.41 17.57 24.53
N SER A 503 9.20 18.52 25.07
CA SER A 503 9.50 19.76 24.34
C SER A 503 10.25 19.50 23.04
N ASP A 504 11.15 18.52 23.01
CA ASP A 504 11.91 18.17 21.81
C ASP A 504 11.03 17.49 20.77
N LEU A 505 10.09 16.63 21.20
CA LEU A 505 9.12 16.00 20.31
C LEU A 505 8.15 17.02 19.71
N PHE A 506 7.64 17.97 20.50
CA PHE A 506 6.81 19.05 19.97
C PHE A 506 7.60 19.95 19.02
N ARG A 507 8.84 20.33 19.37
CA ARG A 507 9.74 21.05 18.45
C ARG A 507 9.94 20.30 17.14
N ALA A 508 10.20 19.00 17.19
CA ALA A 508 10.38 18.19 15.97
C ALA A 508 9.09 18.10 15.14
N LEU A 509 7.92 18.01 15.77
CA LEU A 509 6.62 18.08 15.08
C LEU A 509 6.40 19.44 14.41
N GLU A 510 6.80 20.52 15.07
CA GLU A 510 6.55 21.89 14.65
C GLU A 510 7.52 22.37 13.56
N GLU A 511 8.81 22.10 13.75
CA GLU A 511 9.90 22.82 13.09
C GLU A 511 10.75 21.95 12.15
N ASP A 512 10.71 20.61 12.25
CA ASP A 512 11.56 19.77 11.39
C ASP A 512 11.16 19.88 9.91
N GLU A 513 12.15 20.06 9.06
CA GLU A 513 12.00 20.17 7.61
C GLU A 513 11.49 18.87 6.96
N SER A 514 11.77 17.71 7.59
CA SER A 514 11.42 16.41 7.06
C SER A 514 10.02 15.99 7.51
N PRO A 515 9.09 15.75 6.57
CA PRO A 515 7.77 15.23 6.89
C PRO A 515 7.81 13.90 7.66
N SER A 516 8.84 13.08 7.41
CA SER A 516 9.01 11.78 8.10
C SER A 516 9.36 11.98 9.57
N VAL A 517 10.18 12.98 9.91
CA VAL A 517 10.52 13.29 11.30
C VAL A 517 9.30 13.84 12.03
N ARG A 518 8.54 14.76 11.42
CA ARG A 518 7.28 15.27 12.00
C ARG A 518 6.27 14.15 12.24
N PHE A 519 6.11 13.24 11.28
CA PHE A 519 5.28 12.05 11.41
C PHE A 519 5.73 11.18 12.60
N GLY A 520 7.03 10.90 12.71
CA GLY A 520 7.60 10.15 13.83
C GLY A 520 7.43 10.84 15.18
N ALA A 521 7.52 12.17 15.22
CA ALA A 521 7.32 12.97 16.42
C ALA A 521 5.86 12.90 16.91
N LEU A 522 4.88 13.06 16.02
CA LEU A 522 3.45 12.90 16.34
C LEU A 522 3.15 11.49 16.89
N ARG A 523 3.66 10.47 16.20
CA ARG A 523 3.56 9.07 16.62
C ARG A 523 4.16 8.85 18.02
N SER A 524 5.32 9.43 18.28
CA SER A 524 6.04 9.32 19.56
C SER A 524 5.36 10.10 20.70
N LEU A 525 4.71 11.22 20.40
CA LEU A 525 3.86 11.93 21.38
C LEU A 525 2.65 11.07 21.78
N ALA A 526 2.05 10.34 20.83
CA ALA A 526 0.99 9.39 21.15
C ALA A 526 1.50 8.20 21.99
N ASP A 527 2.70 7.70 21.72
CA ASP A 527 3.37 6.70 22.59
C ASP A 527 3.52 7.23 24.02
N GLN A 528 4.05 8.46 24.18
CA GLN A 528 4.22 9.09 25.49
C GLN A 528 2.89 9.26 26.21
N ALA A 529 1.81 9.59 25.50
CA ALA A 529 0.47 9.66 26.08
C ALA A 529 -0.02 8.28 26.54
N TYR A 530 0.23 7.24 25.76
CA TYR A 530 -0.22 5.88 26.08
C TYR A 530 0.51 5.34 27.31
N LEU A 531 1.83 5.53 27.36
CA LEU A 531 2.71 5.06 28.42
C LEU A 531 2.72 5.97 29.66
N ALA A 532 2.04 7.12 29.63
CA ALA A 532 2.01 8.05 30.76
C ALA A 532 1.41 7.38 32.02
N GLU A 533 2.20 7.37 33.10
CA GLU A 533 1.82 6.78 34.40
C GLU A 533 0.64 7.49 35.07
N SER A 534 0.45 8.79 34.80
CA SER A 534 -0.65 9.57 35.37
C SER A 534 -1.60 10.09 34.30
N VAL A 535 -2.89 10.07 34.63
CA VAL A 535 -3.96 10.65 33.81
C VAL A 535 -3.66 12.11 33.46
N GLU A 536 -3.18 12.89 34.43
CA GLU A 536 -2.87 14.31 34.21
C GLU A 536 -1.76 14.52 33.18
N MET A 537 -0.71 13.69 33.20
CA MET A 537 0.35 13.74 32.20
C MET A 537 -0.19 13.44 30.80
N ARG A 538 -1.04 12.41 30.68
CA ARG A 538 -1.68 12.04 29.42
C ARG A 538 -2.55 13.17 28.88
N LEU A 539 -3.41 13.73 29.73
CA LEU A 539 -4.26 14.86 29.37
C LEU A 539 -3.43 16.09 28.98
N ARG A 540 -2.30 16.34 29.65
CA ARG A 540 -1.36 17.41 29.26
C ARG A 540 -0.82 17.21 27.84
N ILE A 541 -0.42 15.99 27.48
CA ILE A 541 0.06 15.69 26.12
C ILE A 541 -1.05 15.93 25.10
N PHE A 542 -2.27 15.46 25.36
CA PHE A 542 -3.41 15.70 24.46
C PHE A 542 -3.82 17.17 24.37
N ARG A 543 -3.76 17.95 25.46
CA ARG A 543 -3.99 19.40 25.43
C ARG A 543 -2.95 20.10 24.57
N ASN A 544 -1.69 19.68 24.64
CA ASN A 544 -0.64 20.21 23.77
C ASN A 544 -0.85 19.77 22.31
N LEU A 545 -1.20 18.51 22.02
CA LEU A 545 -1.57 18.10 20.66
C LEU A 545 -2.76 18.92 20.15
N ALA A 546 -3.74 19.20 21.01
CA ALA A 546 -4.90 20.03 20.70
C ALA A 546 -4.53 21.48 20.37
N SER A 547 -3.46 22.04 20.93
CA SER A 547 -2.98 23.38 20.54
C SER A 547 -2.25 23.41 19.20
N HIS A 548 -1.88 22.24 18.65
CA HIS A 548 -1.17 22.09 17.37
C HIS A 548 -2.05 21.53 16.25
N THR A 549 -3.37 21.43 16.45
CA THR A 549 -4.31 20.85 15.46
C THR A 549 -4.27 21.57 14.13
N GLY A 550 -4.17 22.90 14.10
CA GLY A 550 -4.05 23.66 12.85
C GLY A 550 -2.87 23.22 11.99
N GLN A 551 -1.71 22.96 12.61
CA GLN A 551 -0.53 22.45 11.91
C GLN A 551 -0.71 20.99 11.48
N ILE A 552 -1.24 20.14 12.36
CA ILE A 552 -1.48 18.73 12.06
C ILE A 552 -2.45 18.57 10.89
N LEU A 553 -3.50 19.39 10.82
CA LEU A 553 -4.50 19.36 9.75
C LEU A 553 -3.98 19.96 8.43
N ALA A 554 -3.00 20.86 8.48
CA ALA A 554 -2.36 21.41 7.28
C ALA A 554 -1.54 20.37 6.51
N ASP A 555 -1.11 19.28 7.16
CA ASP A 555 -0.42 18.15 6.53
C ASP A 555 -1.32 16.89 6.54
N PRO A 556 -1.88 16.47 5.40
CA PRO A 556 -2.76 15.30 5.32
C PRO A 556 -2.13 14.00 5.86
N ASN A 557 -0.80 13.86 5.82
CA ASN A 557 -0.13 12.69 6.37
C ASN A 557 -0.13 12.71 7.91
N LEU A 558 0.08 13.88 8.52
CA LEU A 558 -0.02 14.04 9.97
C LEU A 558 -1.47 13.86 10.44
N ALA A 559 -2.45 14.42 9.73
CA ALA A 559 -3.86 14.21 10.03
C ALA A 559 -4.26 12.72 9.98
N ARG A 560 -3.80 12.00 8.95
CA ARG A 560 -4.02 10.54 8.82
C ARG A 560 -3.35 9.78 9.95
N GLU A 561 -2.13 10.15 10.31
CA GLU A 561 -1.41 9.49 11.39
C GLU A 561 -2.06 9.75 12.75
N LEU A 562 -2.49 10.98 13.02
CA LEU A 562 -3.26 11.30 14.23
C LEU A 562 -4.49 10.39 14.30
N ALA A 563 -5.28 10.28 13.23
CA ALA A 563 -6.42 9.39 13.22
C ALA A 563 -6.03 7.92 13.52
N ARG A 564 -4.92 7.42 12.97
CA ARG A 564 -4.42 6.06 13.23
C ARG A 564 -4.02 5.85 14.68
N VAL A 565 -3.30 6.80 15.29
CA VAL A 565 -2.79 6.66 16.65
C VAL A 565 -3.83 6.92 17.73
N LEU A 566 -5.02 7.42 17.41
CA LEU A 566 -6.11 7.51 18.41
C LEU A 566 -6.73 6.12 18.71
N HIS A 567 -6.53 5.14 17.82
CA HIS A 567 -7.01 3.77 17.96
C HIS A 567 -5.94 2.87 18.61
N VAL A 568 -6.05 2.68 19.93
CA VAL A 568 -5.15 1.82 20.71
C VAL A 568 -5.82 0.54 21.15
N ASP A 569 -5.01 -0.47 21.44
CA ASP A 569 -5.43 -1.63 22.21
C ASP A 569 -5.36 -1.33 23.71
N ASN A 570 -6.31 -1.88 24.48
CA ASN A 570 -6.35 -1.74 25.94
C ASN A 570 -6.10 -0.29 26.39
N ALA A 571 -6.98 0.62 25.96
CA ALA A 571 -6.81 2.05 26.18
C ALA A 571 -6.66 2.39 27.69
N PRO A 572 -5.62 3.13 28.10
CA PRO A 572 -5.37 3.41 29.51
C PRO A 572 -6.33 4.47 30.09
N ASP A 573 -6.45 4.56 31.41
CA ASP A 573 -7.42 5.43 32.12
C ASP A 573 -7.37 6.91 31.73
N GLY A 574 -8.42 7.47 31.13
CA GLY A 574 -8.42 8.85 30.64
C GLY A 574 -7.84 9.04 29.23
N TRP A 575 -7.55 7.94 28.52
CA TRP A 575 -7.27 7.97 27.08
C TRP A 575 -8.43 8.58 26.29
N ILE A 576 -9.67 8.15 26.55
CA ILE A 576 -10.87 8.67 25.88
C ILE A 576 -11.07 10.17 26.14
N ASP A 577 -10.80 10.63 27.36
CA ASP A 577 -10.88 12.06 27.69
C ASP A 577 -9.83 12.86 26.90
N GLY A 578 -8.60 12.34 26.82
CA GLY A 578 -7.53 12.93 26.01
C GLY A 578 -7.86 12.97 24.51
N VAL A 579 -8.35 11.86 23.96
CA VAL A 579 -8.83 11.79 22.56
C VAL A 579 -9.95 12.81 22.33
N SER A 580 -10.88 12.95 23.28
CA SER A 580 -11.99 13.92 23.17
C SER A 580 -11.47 15.35 23.10
N ILE A 581 -10.45 15.71 23.89
CA ILE A 581 -9.79 17.03 23.81
C ILE A 581 -9.21 17.28 22.40
N ALA A 582 -8.50 16.30 21.84
CA ALA A 582 -7.93 16.44 20.50
C ALA A 582 -9.02 16.56 19.42
N ILE A 583 -10.04 15.70 19.46
CA ILE A 583 -11.16 15.72 18.51
C ILE A 583 -11.95 17.02 18.61
N GLU A 584 -12.25 17.51 19.82
CA GLU A 584 -12.97 18.78 20.00
C GLU A 584 -12.18 19.97 19.44
N SER A 585 -10.86 20.00 19.64
CA SER A 585 -10.01 21.03 19.04
C SER A 585 -10.00 20.94 17.51
N ILE A 586 -9.92 19.73 16.93
CA ILE A 586 -10.04 19.54 15.49
C ILE A 586 -11.39 20.05 14.98
N LEU A 587 -12.49 19.68 15.63
CA LEU A 587 -13.84 20.12 15.23
C LEU A 587 -14.05 21.63 15.37
N ALA A 588 -13.26 22.31 16.22
CA ALA A 588 -13.31 23.76 16.38
C ALA A 588 -12.53 24.52 15.31
N VAL A 589 -11.48 23.91 14.73
CA VAL A 589 -10.61 24.53 13.72
C VAL A 589 -11.03 24.12 12.30
N GLU A 590 -11.52 22.90 12.12
CA GLU A 590 -11.95 22.38 10.82
C GLU A 590 -13.24 23.07 10.36
N SER A 591 -13.23 23.48 9.09
CA SER A 591 -14.34 24.20 8.46
C SER A 591 -15.03 23.38 7.38
N ASP A 592 -14.37 22.35 6.83
CA ASP A 592 -14.97 21.45 5.86
C ASP A 592 -15.95 20.48 6.56
N PRO A 593 -17.26 20.52 6.24
CA PRO A 593 -18.25 19.61 6.79
C PRO A 593 -17.90 18.11 6.65
N ARG A 594 -17.15 17.73 5.61
CA ARG A 594 -16.78 16.34 5.33
C ARG A 594 -15.67 15.86 6.24
N GLU A 595 -14.64 16.68 6.43
CA GLU A 595 -13.58 16.40 7.38
C GLU A 595 -14.12 16.44 8.81
N LEU A 596 -15.04 17.35 9.14
CA LEU A 596 -15.77 17.33 10.42
C LEU A 596 -16.47 15.98 10.64
N GLU A 597 -17.18 15.45 9.64
CA GLU A 597 -17.86 14.16 9.76
C GLU A 597 -16.88 12.98 9.86
N LYS A 598 -15.76 13.02 9.12
CA LYS A 598 -14.67 12.05 9.27
C LYS A 598 -14.14 12.04 10.70
N TRP A 599 -13.83 13.19 11.28
CA TRP A 599 -13.32 13.28 12.66
C TRP A 599 -14.36 12.90 13.71
N ARG A 600 -15.65 13.19 13.50
CA ARG A 600 -16.73 12.67 14.34
C ARG A 600 -16.79 11.14 14.32
N ARG A 601 -16.59 10.52 13.16
CA ARG A 601 -16.52 9.06 13.03
C ARG A 601 -15.29 8.49 13.72
N VAL A 602 -14.12 9.12 13.59
CA VAL A 602 -12.92 8.73 14.35
C VAL A 602 -13.21 8.76 15.85
N GLY A 603 -13.71 9.89 16.39
CA GLY A 603 -14.04 10.00 17.81
C GLY A 603 -15.12 9.02 18.28
N SER A 604 -16.11 8.73 17.44
CA SER A 604 -17.16 7.74 17.74
C SER A 604 -16.62 6.32 17.73
N SER A 605 -15.76 5.99 16.76
CA SER A 605 -15.13 4.68 16.62
C SER A 605 -14.17 4.39 17.78
N VAL A 606 -13.37 5.38 18.21
CA VAL A 606 -12.50 5.23 19.40
C VAL A 606 -13.34 4.96 20.66
N ARG A 607 -14.48 5.63 20.82
CA ARG A 607 -15.41 5.36 21.93
C ARG A 607 -16.07 3.99 21.83
N ALA A 608 -16.50 3.57 20.65
CA ALA A 608 -17.15 2.28 20.42
C ALA A 608 -16.21 1.08 20.60
N GLY A 609 -14.95 1.20 20.12
CA GLY A 609 -13.94 0.15 20.27
C GLY A 609 -13.59 -0.15 21.72
N ASN A 610 -13.75 0.82 22.63
CA ASN A 610 -13.63 0.61 24.07
C ASN A 610 -14.89 0.03 24.73
N LEU A 611 -16.05 0.09 24.07
CA LEU A 611 -17.32 -0.43 24.58
C LEU A 611 -17.56 -1.90 24.17
N GLU A 612 -16.92 -2.40 23.12
CA GLU A 612 -16.97 -3.83 22.75
C GLU A 612 -16.09 -4.73 23.64
N MET A 613 -15.44 -4.18 24.69
CA MET A 613 -14.61 -4.93 25.64
C MET A 613 -14.99 -4.74 27.13
N VAL A 614 -16.19 -4.24 27.46
CA VAL A 614 -16.71 -4.19 28.86
C VAL A 614 -17.84 -5.17 29.08
#